data_AF-D5P8Y9-F1
#
_entry.id   AF-D5P8Y9-F1
#
_cell.length_a   1.000
_cell.length_b   1.000
_cell.length_c   1.000
_cell.angle_alpha   90.00
_cell.angle_beta   90.00
_cell.angle_gamma   90.00
#
_symmetry.space_group_name_H-M   'P 1'
#
loop_
_entity.id
_entity.type
_entity.pdbx_description
1 polymer ?
#
loop_
_entity_poly.entity_id
_entity_poly.type
_entity_poly.pdbx_seq_one_letter_code
_entity_poly.pdbx_strand_id
1 'polypeptide(L)'
;MSDGAGDQDPLLREQRSDAGARDIHAQMFGRGGGNREQLAVPRAEFRSYYGRAVLKTPVWEWKIAAYLFAGGLSGGSALLAAGADLSGRPGLRRSGRLGALASLLASMYFLIADLGRPERFHHMLRVAKPSSPMSVGTWILAAYGPGAALAAAAELMPGPLRRTLLGRLVARLARPAGLSAAAVAPGVASYT
;
A
#
# COMPACT_ATOMS: atom_id res chain seq x y z
N MET A 1 -32.46 28.05 -27.48
CA MET A 1 -31.07 28.41 -27.83
C MET A 1 -30.32 28.46 -26.52
N SER A 2 -29.33 27.58 -26.40
CA SER A 2 -28.65 27.13 -25.19
C SER A 2 -27.85 28.22 -24.46
N ASP A 3 -27.70 28.10 -23.14
CA ASP A 3 -26.37 27.94 -22.56
C ASP A 3 -26.43 27.40 -21.13
N GLY A 4 -25.73 26.28 -20.92
CA GLY A 4 -25.49 25.67 -19.63
C GLY A 4 -24.08 25.98 -19.15
N ALA A 5 -23.95 26.33 -17.88
CA ALA A 5 -22.73 26.27 -17.09
C ALA A 5 -23.20 26.23 -15.63
N GLY A 6 -23.33 25.07 -15.02
CA GLY A 6 -22.19 24.29 -14.57
C GLY A 6 -22.05 24.57 -13.08
N ASP A 7 -22.95 23.98 -12.30
CA ASP A 7 -22.95 23.94 -10.84
C ASP A 7 -21.61 23.33 -10.38
N GLN A 8 -20.70 24.17 -9.88
CA GLN A 8 -19.38 23.72 -9.46
C GLN A 8 -19.46 23.23 -8.01
N ASP A 9 -19.65 21.93 -7.89
CA ASP A 9 -19.70 21.15 -6.67
C ASP A 9 -18.50 21.49 -5.73
N PRO A 10 -18.73 22.08 -4.53
CA PRO A 10 -17.66 22.59 -3.66
C PRO A 10 -16.77 21.50 -3.06
N LEU A 11 -17.08 20.22 -3.27
CA LEU A 11 -16.36 19.07 -2.73
C LEU A 11 -15.18 18.60 -3.59
N LEU A 12 -14.95 19.20 -4.77
CA LEU A 12 -13.80 18.93 -5.65
C LEU A 12 -12.73 20.04 -5.62
N ARG A 13 -12.58 20.75 -4.50
CA ARG A 13 -11.40 21.60 -4.29
C ARG A 13 -10.20 20.72 -3.95
N GLU A 14 -9.42 20.36 -4.95
CA GLU A 14 -8.05 19.87 -4.73
C GLU A 14 -7.35 20.89 -3.82
N GLN A 15 -6.89 20.44 -2.66
CA GLN A 15 -6.21 21.29 -1.67
C GLN A 15 -4.97 21.86 -2.36
N ARG A 16 -5.03 23.13 -2.80
CA ARG A 16 -3.91 23.78 -3.48
C ARG A 16 -2.67 23.63 -2.60
N SER A 17 -1.61 23.03 -3.13
CA SER A 17 -0.29 22.89 -2.48
C SER A 17 0.33 24.22 -2.05
N ASP A 18 -0.27 25.34 -2.48
CA ASP A 18 0.13 26.70 -2.18
C ASP A 18 -0.37 27.20 -0.80
N ALA A 19 -1.24 26.44 -0.10
CA ALA A 19 -1.88 26.89 1.15
C ALA A 19 -0.92 27.17 2.32
N GLY A 20 0.35 26.74 2.23
CA GLY A 20 1.39 26.99 3.24
C GLY A 20 2.62 27.76 2.73
N ALA A 21 2.66 28.14 1.45
CA ALA A 21 3.77 28.91 0.91
C ALA A 21 3.64 30.37 1.38
N ARG A 22 4.57 30.83 2.22
CA ARG A 22 4.67 32.26 2.55
C ARG A 22 5.15 32.98 1.29
N ASP A 23 4.24 33.69 0.63
CA ASP A 23 4.57 34.59 -0.48
C ASP A 23 5.48 35.70 0.06
N ILE A 24 6.79 35.53 -0.11
CA ILE A 24 7.75 36.60 0.17
C ILE A 24 7.63 37.59 -1.00
N HIS A 25 6.81 38.62 -0.82
CA HIS A 25 6.73 39.74 -1.75
C HIS A 25 8.12 40.39 -1.88
N ALA A 26 8.80 40.17 -3.00
CA ALA A 26 9.96 40.95 -3.36
C ALA A 26 9.49 42.38 -3.69
N GLN A 27 9.58 43.29 -2.72
CA GLN A 27 9.39 44.73 -2.96
C GLN A 27 10.57 45.25 -3.76
N MET A 28 10.39 45.42 -5.07
CA MET A 28 11.34 46.15 -5.90
C MET A 28 11.00 47.64 -5.88
N PHE A 29 11.96 48.46 -5.46
CA PHE A 29 11.89 49.91 -5.51
C PHE A 29 11.69 50.40 -6.95
N GLY A 30 10.48 50.88 -7.27
CA GLY A 30 10.17 51.53 -8.54
C GLY A 30 10.08 53.05 -8.39
N ARG A 31 11.16 53.75 -8.74
CA ARG A 31 11.21 55.23 -8.78
C ARG A 31 10.61 55.75 -10.09
N GLY A 32 9.41 56.32 -10.00
CA GLY A 32 8.92 57.50 -10.74
C GLY A 32 8.75 57.47 -12.27
N GLY A 33 7.55 57.85 -12.72
CA GLY A 33 7.38 58.80 -13.83
C GLY A 33 6.50 58.37 -15.02
N GLY A 34 5.37 59.06 -15.19
CA GLY A 34 4.88 59.41 -16.54
C GLY A 34 3.63 58.68 -17.05
N ASN A 35 2.58 59.47 -17.25
CA ASN A 35 1.31 59.17 -17.93
C ASN A 35 1.52 58.42 -19.27
N ARG A 36 1.07 57.15 -19.39
CA ARG A 36 0.71 56.47 -20.65
C ARG A 36 0.06 55.10 -20.40
N GLU A 37 -1.15 54.97 -20.93
CA GLU A 37 -1.96 53.77 -21.17
C GLU A 37 -2.25 52.84 -19.96
N GLN A 38 -3.53 52.83 -19.55
CA GLN A 38 -4.05 51.82 -18.62
C GLN A 38 -3.98 50.44 -19.32
N LEU A 39 -2.97 49.65 -18.96
CA LEU A 39 -2.86 48.25 -19.34
C LEU A 39 -4.17 47.53 -18.96
N ALA A 40 -4.90 47.02 -19.95
CA ALA A 40 -6.13 46.24 -19.76
C ALA A 40 -5.90 44.88 -19.07
N VAL A 41 -4.67 44.61 -18.64
CA VAL A 41 -4.26 43.42 -17.91
C VAL A 41 -3.72 43.88 -16.55
N PRO A 42 -4.27 43.37 -15.43
CA PRO A 42 -3.72 43.62 -14.09
C PRO A 42 -2.22 43.31 -14.07
N ARG A 43 -1.42 44.12 -13.37
CA ARG A 43 0.03 43.87 -13.26
C ARG A 43 0.28 42.43 -12.79
N ALA A 44 1.11 41.71 -13.53
CA ALA A 44 1.49 40.35 -13.18
C ALA A 44 2.13 40.32 -11.78
N GLU A 45 1.55 39.55 -10.86
CA GLU A 45 2.18 39.22 -9.59
C GLU A 45 3.28 38.18 -9.85
N PHE A 46 4.54 38.60 -9.76
CA PHE A 46 5.68 37.71 -9.91
C PHE A 46 5.82 36.82 -8.67
N ARG A 47 5.24 35.61 -8.73
CA ARG A 47 5.47 34.59 -7.71
C ARG A 47 6.84 33.97 -7.92
N SER A 48 7.70 34.09 -6.91
CA SER A 48 9.01 33.44 -6.88
C SER A 48 8.85 31.91 -6.88
N TYR A 49 9.59 31.22 -7.75
CA TYR A 49 9.75 29.77 -7.69
C TYR A 49 10.53 29.35 -6.42
N TYR A 50 11.46 30.19 -5.97
CA TYR A 50 12.23 29.99 -4.75
C TYR A 50 11.31 30.16 -3.54
N GLY A 51 11.19 29.11 -2.72
CA GLY A 51 10.29 29.05 -1.56
C GLY A 51 9.13 28.08 -1.70
N ARG A 52 8.88 27.51 -2.90
CA ARG A 52 7.97 26.37 -3.05
C ARG A 52 8.71 25.04 -2.90
N ALA A 53 8.03 24.06 -2.31
CA ALA A 53 8.54 22.70 -2.28
C ALA A 53 8.73 22.20 -3.72
N VAL A 54 9.94 21.75 -4.06
CA VAL A 54 10.27 21.21 -5.39
C VAL A 54 9.47 19.93 -5.68
N LEU A 55 9.01 19.23 -4.63
CA LEU A 55 8.21 18.03 -4.70
C LEU A 55 6.87 18.23 -4.00
N LYS A 56 5.81 17.63 -4.55
CA LYS A 56 4.49 17.57 -3.90
C LYS A 56 4.64 16.77 -2.60
N THR A 57 4.06 17.28 -1.51
CA THR A 57 4.07 16.58 -0.22
C THR A 57 3.47 15.18 -0.38
N PRO A 58 4.12 14.13 0.15
CA PRO A 58 3.58 12.79 0.06
C PRO A 58 2.24 12.74 0.79
N VAL A 59 1.19 12.33 0.07
CA VAL A 59 -0.17 12.16 0.61
C VAL A 59 -0.34 10.84 1.35
N TRP A 60 0.75 10.21 1.79
CA TRP A 60 0.72 8.87 2.36
C TRP A 60 0.08 8.89 3.73
N GLU A 61 -1.02 8.15 3.90
CA GLU A 61 -1.63 7.93 5.20
C GLU A 61 -0.84 6.89 6.01
N TRP A 62 -0.97 6.92 7.34
CA TRP A 62 -0.32 5.96 8.25
C TRP A 62 -0.63 4.49 7.91
N LYS A 63 -1.76 4.23 7.24
CA LYS A 63 -2.18 2.91 6.76
C LYS A 63 -1.14 2.29 5.82
N ILE A 64 -0.44 3.12 5.03
CA ILE A 64 0.63 2.67 4.15
C ILE A 64 1.76 2.06 4.97
N ALA A 65 2.27 2.80 5.96
CA ALA A 65 3.31 2.29 6.85
C ALA A 65 2.87 1.02 7.61
N ALA A 66 1.61 0.97 8.04
CA ALA A 66 1.06 -0.19 8.75
C ALA A 66 0.97 -1.44 7.85
N TYR A 67 0.53 -1.32 6.59
CA TYR A 67 0.48 -2.46 5.69
C TYR A 67 1.87 -2.96 5.34
N LEU A 68 2.82 -2.04 5.09
CA LEU A 68 4.21 -2.33 4.76
C LEU A 68 4.84 -3.17 5.88
N PHE A 69 4.77 -2.66 7.11
CA PHE A 69 5.25 -3.36 8.31
C PHE A 69 4.60 -4.73 8.51
N ALA A 70 3.27 -4.81 8.39
CA ALA A 70 2.54 -6.07 8.57
C ALA A 70 2.90 -7.11 7.49
N GLY A 71 3.15 -6.67 6.26
CA GLY A 71 3.60 -7.53 5.17
C GLY A 71 5.01 -8.08 5.42
N GLY A 72 5.95 -7.22 5.83
CA GLY A 72 7.29 -7.65 6.25
C GLY A 72 7.28 -8.63 7.44
N LEU A 73 6.46 -8.35 8.46
CA LEU A 73 6.26 -9.23 9.61
C LEU A 73 5.70 -10.60 9.20
N SER A 74 4.79 -10.61 8.23
CA SER A 74 4.24 -11.83 7.63
C SER A 74 5.33 -12.68 6.96
N GLY A 75 6.13 -12.06 6.09
CA GLY A 75 7.22 -12.72 5.38
C GLY A 75 8.27 -13.31 6.35
N GLY A 76 8.72 -12.50 7.31
CA GLY A 76 9.67 -12.93 8.33
C GLY A 76 9.14 -14.11 9.17
N SER A 77 7.87 -14.06 9.57
CA SER A 77 7.23 -15.14 10.33
C SER A 77 7.13 -16.44 9.53
N ALA A 78 6.89 -16.37 8.22
CA ALA A 78 6.87 -17.54 7.34
C ALA A 78 8.27 -18.16 7.15
N LEU A 79 9.32 -17.34 7.02
CA LEU A 79 10.70 -17.83 6.98
C LEU A 79 11.09 -18.54 8.28
N LEU A 80 10.77 -17.93 9.43
CA LEU A 80 10.99 -18.55 10.75
C LEU A 80 10.22 -19.87 10.88
N ALA A 81 8.98 -19.92 10.41
CA ALA A 81 8.18 -21.13 10.42
C ALA A 81 8.76 -22.25 9.56
N ALA A 82 9.29 -21.91 8.38
CA ALA A 82 9.97 -22.87 7.50
C ALA A 82 11.25 -23.41 8.15
N GLY A 83 12.09 -22.54 8.70
CA GLY A 83 13.29 -22.95 9.45
C GLY A 83 12.95 -23.82 10.66
N ALA A 84 11.87 -23.51 11.38
CA ALA A 84 11.37 -24.32 12.49
C ALA A 84 10.87 -25.70 12.04
N ASP A 85 10.25 -25.81 10.86
CA ASP A 85 9.79 -27.09 10.33
C ASP A 85 10.96 -27.98 9.90
N LEU A 86 11.99 -27.40 9.27
CA LEU A 86 13.21 -28.11 8.87
C LEU A 86 14.04 -28.56 10.07
N SER A 87 14.05 -27.77 11.15
CA SER A 87 14.79 -28.08 12.37
C SER A 87 14.00 -28.87 13.41
N GLY A 88 12.79 -29.33 13.08
CA GLY A 88 11.98 -30.17 13.97
C GLY A 88 11.43 -29.47 15.22
N ARG A 89 11.16 -28.15 15.15
CA ARG A 89 10.65 -27.32 16.25
C ARG A 89 9.15 -27.02 16.08
N PRO A 90 8.24 -27.93 16.48
CA PRO A 90 6.81 -27.80 16.17
C PRO A 90 6.13 -26.59 16.82
N GLY A 91 6.55 -26.18 18.03
CA GLY A 91 5.99 -25.01 18.71
C GLY A 91 6.27 -23.71 17.94
N LEU A 92 7.53 -23.51 17.53
CA LEU A 92 7.96 -22.34 16.76
C LEU A 92 7.38 -22.34 15.35
N ARG A 93 7.24 -23.52 14.72
CA ARG A 93 6.55 -23.64 13.43
C ARG A 93 5.11 -23.16 13.52
N ARG A 94 4.39 -23.59 14.58
CA ARG A 94 3.00 -23.22 14.79
C ARG A 94 2.83 -21.72 15.03
N SER A 95 3.60 -21.14 15.95
CA SER A 95 3.53 -19.69 16.20
C SER A 95 3.92 -18.88 14.97
N GLY A 96 4.95 -19.30 14.23
CA GLY A 96 5.38 -18.64 12.99
C GLY A 96 4.32 -18.69 11.88
N ARG A 97 3.67 -19.86 11.64
CA ARG A 97 2.60 -19.98 10.64
C ARG A 97 1.37 -19.14 10.98
N LEU A 98 0.98 -19.11 12.26
CA LEU A 98 -0.16 -18.31 12.72
C LEU A 98 0.16 -16.81 12.69
N GLY A 99 1.35 -16.42 13.14
CA GLY A 99 1.83 -15.04 13.08
C GLY A 99 1.94 -14.52 11.66
N ALA A 100 2.41 -15.36 10.74
CA ALA A 100 2.44 -15.08 9.30
C ALA A 100 1.03 -14.79 8.78
N LEU A 101 0.07 -15.70 8.99
CA LEU A 101 -1.30 -15.50 8.51
C LEU A 101 -1.97 -14.26 9.13
N ALA A 102 -1.81 -14.05 10.44
CA ALA A 102 -2.39 -12.90 11.12
C ALA A 102 -1.86 -11.56 10.57
N SER A 103 -0.53 -11.49 10.37
CA SER A 103 0.12 -10.29 9.84
C SER A 103 -0.24 -10.05 8.37
N LEU A 104 -0.38 -11.12 7.57
CA LEU A 104 -0.88 -11.04 6.20
C LEU A 104 -2.28 -10.43 6.12
N LEU A 105 -3.20 -10.90 6.98
CA LEU A 105 -4.57 -10.39 7.02
C LEU A 105 -4.61 -8.93 7.45
N ALA A 106 -3.78 -8.54 8.43
CA ALA A 106 -3.63 -7.15 8.83
C ALA A 106 -3.09 -6.28 7.67
N SER A 107 -2.07 -6.74 6.95
CA SER A 107 -1.52 -6.05 5.77
C SER A 107 -2.60 -5.85 4.70
N MET A 108 -3.36 -6.90 4.38
CA MET A 108 -4.44 -6.83 3.39
C MET A 108 -5.56 -5.87 3.83
N TYR A 109 -5.89 -5.85 5.12
CA TYR A 109 -6.89 -4.91 5.66
C TYR A 109 -6.45 -3.46 5.50
N PHE A 110 -5.22 -3.11 5.89
CA PHE A 110 -4.71 -1.74 5.76
C PHE A 110 -4.59 -1.31 4.31
N LEU A 111 -4.18 -2.20 3.41
CA LEU A 111 -4.14 -1.95 1.98
C LEU A 111 -5.55 -1.61 1.43
N ILE A 112 -6.55 -2.45 1.74
CA ILE A 112 -7.93 -2.22 1.27
C ILE A 112 -8.52 -0.94 1.87
N ALA A 113 -8.21 -0.63 3.13
CA ALA A 113 -8.66 0.59 3.81
C ALA A 113 -8.01 1.87 3.24
N ASP A 114 -6.84 1.76 2.62
CA ASP A 114 -6.17 2.85 1.92
C ASP A 114 -6.78 3.12 0.53
N LEU A 115 -7.27 2.06 -0.15
CA LEU A 115 -7.87 2.18 -1.48
C LEU A 115 -9.17 3.01 -1.52
N GLY A 116 -9.87 3.18 -0.39
CA GLY A 116 -11.12 3.95 -0.26
C GLY A 116 -12.35 3.36 -1.00
N ARG A 117 -12.15 2.57 -2.07
CA ARG A 117 -13.17 1.80 -2.78
C ARG A 117 -12.80 0.32 -2.85
N PRO A 118 -13.16 -0.48 -1.84
CA PRO A 118 -12.74 -1.87 -1.71
C PRO A 118 -13.24 -2.74 -2.88
N GLU A 119 -14.36 -2.39 -3.51
CA GLU A 119 -14.84 -3.17 -4.66
C GLU A 119 -13.86 -3.14 -5.82
N ARG A 120 -12.92 -2.19 -5.90
CA ARG A 120 -11.95 -2.10 -7.01
C ARG A 120 -10.67 -2.89 -6.78
N PHE A 121 -10.45 -3.50 -5.62
CA PHE A 121 -9.26 -4.30 -5.34
C PHE A 121 -9.05 -5.40 -6.40
N HIS A 122 -10.12 -6.04 -6.83
CA HIS A 122 -10.05 -7.08 -7.86
C HIS A 122 -9.60 -6.54 -9.24
N HIS A 123 -9.68 -5.23 -9.51
CA HIS A 123 -9.10 -4.64 -10.72
C HIS A 123 -7.57 -4.53 -10.65
N MET A 124 -6.99 -4.39 -9.44
CA MET A 124 -5.52 -4.44 -9.26
C MET A 124 -4.95 -5.82 -9.57
N LEU A 125 -5.72 -6.88 -9.29
CA LEU A 125 -5.31 -8.26 -9.58
C LEU A 125 -5.41 -8.65 -11.06
N ARG A 126 -5.98 -7.81 -11.93
CA ARG A 126 -6.10 -8.12 -13.38
C ARG A 126 -4.90 -7.68 -14.19
N VAL A 127 -4.17 -6.65 -13.75
CA VAL A 127 -3.11 -6.01 -14.55
C VAL A 127 -1.79 -6.09 -13.79
N ALA A 128 -0.84 -6.85 -14.32
CA ALA A 128 0.53 -6.85 -13.84
C ALA A 128 1.30 -5.68 -14.48
N LYS A 129 1.67 -4.68 -13.66
CA LYS A 129 2.52 -3.55 -14.07
C LYS A 129 3.86 -3.63 -13.32
N PRO A 130 4.92 -4.20 -13.91
CA PRO A 130 6.21 -4.36 -13.26
C PRO A 130 6.85 -3.03 -12.82
N SER A 131 6.51 -1.92 -13.49
CA SER A 131 6.98 -0.57 -13.15
C SER A 131 6.26 0.07 -11.96
N SER A 132 5.22 -0.58 -11.40
CA SER A 132 4.45 -0.09 -10.27
C SER A 132 4.68 -0.97 -9.04
N PRO A 133 5.35 -0.45 -7.99
CA PRO A 133 5.58 -1.18 -6.74
C PRO A 133 4.29 -1.76 -6.13
N MET A 134 3.17 -1.02 -6.23
CA MET A 134 1.87 -1.43 -5.71
C MET A 134 1.26 -2.62 -6.48
N SER A 135 1.48 -2.70 -7.80
CA SER A 135 1.06 -3.86 -8.59
C SER A 135 1.91 -5.09 -8.26
N VAL A 136 3.24 -4.92 -8.18
CA VAL A 136 4.17 -6.00 -7.84
C VAL A 136 3.88 -6.56 -6.45
N GLY A 137 3.71 -5.70 -5.43
CA GLY A 137 3.38 -6.13 -4.06
C GLY A 137 2.06 -6.90 -3.99
N THR A 138 1.04 -6.50 -4.76
CA THR A 138 -0.26 -7.19 -4.81
C THR A 138 -0.14 -8.59 -5.42
N TRP A 139 0.65 -8.75 -6.49
CA TRP A 139 0.90 -10.06 -7.09
C TRP A 139 1.71 -10.99 -6.18
N ILE A 140 2.69 -10.44 -5.46
CA ILE A 140 3.48 -11.18 -4.47
C ILE A 140 2.59 -11.64 -3.31
N LEU A 141 1.73 -10.77 -2.78
CA LEU A 141 0.74 -11.10 -1.75
C LEU A 141 -0.23 -12.20 -2.23
N ALA A 142 -0.69 -12.11 -3.48
CA ALA A 142 -1.59 -13.10 -4.07
C ALA A 142 -0.91 -14.49 -4.22
N ALA A 143 0.38 -14.53 -4.57
CA ALA A 143 1.15 -15.78 -4.64
C ALA A 143 1.45 -16.36 -3.25
N TYR A 144 1.75 -15.50 -2.27
CA TYR A 144 2.10 -15.88 -0.90
C TYR A 144 0.88 -16.37 -0.09
N GLY A 145 -0.27 -15.70 -0.24
CA GLY A 145 -1.43 -15.88 0.62
C GLY A 145 -1.98 -17.31 0.71
N PRO A 146 -2.20 -18.03 -0.41
CA PRO A 146 -2.69 -19.40 -0.38
C PRO A 146 -1.76 -20.36 0.38
N GLY A 147 -0.44 -20.20 0.20
CA GLY A 147 0.56 -21.03 0.88
C GLY A 147 0.58 -20.79 2.39
N ALA A 148 0.55 -19.51 2.80
CA ALA A 148 0.49 -19.12 4.20
C ALA A 148 -0.82 -19.59 4.88
N ALA A 149 -1.95 -19.43 4.20
CA ALA A 149 -3.26 -19.86 4.69
C ALA A 149 -3.36 -21.38 4.83
N LEU A 150 -2.90 -22.16 3.85
CA LEU A 150 -2.87 -23.62 3.92
C LEU A 150 -1.99 -24.12 5.07
N ALA A 151 -0.81 -23.52 5.23
CA ALA A 151 0.11 -23.87 6.30
C ALA A 151 -0.48 -23.58 7.69
N ALA A 152 -1.11 -22.41 7.88
CA ALA A 152 -1.76 -22.04 9.13
C ALA A 152 -3.03 -22.86 9.42
N ALA A 153 -3.85 -23.13 8.39
CA ALA A 153 -5.06 -23.96 8.52
C ALA A 153 -4.72 -25.37 9.03
N ALA A 154 -3.59 -25.94 8.60
CA ALA A 154 -3.12 -27.23 9.10
C ALA A 154 -2.78 -27.21 10.61
N GLU A 155 -2.35 -26.06 11.16
CA GLU A 155 -2.04 -25.91 12.58
C GLU A 155 -3.30 -25.65 13.44
N LEU A 156 -4.37 -25.11 12.84
CA LEU A 156 -5.66 -24.86 13.51
C LEU A 156 -6.62 -26.06 13.42
N MET A 157 -6.32 -27.04 12.58
CA MET A 157 -7.25 -28.12 12.28
C MET A 157 -7.52 -29.02 13.52
N PRO A 158 -8.80 -29.20 13.92
CA PRO A 158 -9.13 -30.00 15.09
C PRO A 158 -8.82 -31.49 14.87
N GLY A 159 -8.48 -32.19 15.95
CA GLY A 159 -8.11 -33.62 15.97
C GLY A 159 -9.02 -34.56 15.15
N PRO A 160 -10.36 -34.47 15.22
CA PRO A 160 -11.25 -35.31 14.41
C PRO A 160 -11.14 -35.01 12.91
N LEU A 161 -11.01 -33.74 12.52
CA LEU A 161 -10.86 -33.35 11.10
C LEU A 161 -9.55 -33.84 10.51
N ARG A 162 -8.46 -33.89 11.30
CA ARG A 162 -7.15 -34.39 10.85
C ARG A 162 -7.18 -35.87 10.42
N ARG A 163 -8.15 -36.66 10.90
CA ARG A 163 -8.29 -38.08 10.54
C ARG A 163 -9.03 -38.30 9.21
N THR A 164 -9.76 -37.31 8.72
CA THR A 164 -10.44 -37.36 7.41
C THR A 164 -9.43 -37.38 6.26
N LEU A 165 -9.88 -37.82 5.07
CA LEU A 165 -9.05 -37.77 3.85
C LEU A 165 -8.59 -36.34 3.53
N LEU A 166 -9.49 -35.37 3.71
CA LEU A 166 -9.23 -33.95 3.48
C LEU A 166 -8.18 -33.41 4.47
N GLY A 167 -8.29 -33.76 5.75
CA GLY A 167 -7.32 -33.37 6.77
C GLY A 167 -5.93 -33.96 6.56
N ARG A 168 -5.85 -35.20 6.05
CA ARG A 168 -4.59 -35.83 5.64
C ARG A 168 -3.98 -35.15 4.42
N LEU A 169 -4.80 -34.77 3.44
CA LEU A 169 -4.37 -34.03 2.26
C LEU A 169 -3.80 -32.65 2.63
N VAL A 170 -4.52 -31.89 3.46
CA VAL A 170 -4.07 -30.58 3.97
C VAL A 170 -2.78 -30.72 4.77
N ALA A 171 -2.66 -31.72 5.65
CA ALA A 171 -1.42 -31.95 6.40
C ALA A 171 -0.23 -32.30 5.50
N ARG A 172 -0.44 -33.06 4.42
CA ARG A 172 0.60 -33.38 3.44
C ARG A 172 1.01 -32.17 2.60
N LEU A 173 0.06 -31.32 2.24
CA LEU A 173 0.30 -30.11 1.45
C LEU A 173 0.83 -28.94 2.29
N ALA A 174 0.62 -28.92 3.60
CA ALA A 174 1.04 -27.82 4.49
C ALA A 174 2.55 -27.60 4.52
N ARG A 175 3.35 -28.67 4.41
CA ARG A 175 4.81 -28.56 4.33
C ARG A 175 5.28 -27.91 3.02
N PRO A 176 4.98 -28.44 1.82
CA PRO A 176 5.39 -27.81 0.57
C PRO A 176 4.74 -26.42 0.40
N ALA A 177 3.50 -26.22 0.83
CA ALA A 177 2.85 -24.92 0.83
C ALA A 177 3.60 -23.91 1.71
N GLY A 178 3.96 -24.29 2.94
CA GLY A 178 4.75 -23.42 3.84
C GLY A 178 6.14 -23.10 3.30
N LEU A 179 6.81 -24.06 2.66
CA LEU A 179 8.12 -23.84 2.03
C LEU A 179 8.03 -22.94 0.79
N SER A 180 7.00 -23.11 -0.03
CA SER A 180 6.76 -22.22 -1.19
C SER A 180 6.44 -20.79 -0.73
N ALA A 181 5.65 -20.63 0.34
CA ALA A 181 5.39 -19.32 0.94
C ALA A 181 6.67 -18.69 1.49
N ALA A 182 7.56 -19.48 2.11
CA ALA A 182 8.86 -19.03 2.57
C ALA A 182 9.79 -18.62 1.41
N ALA A 183 9.70 -19.26 0.24
CA ALA A 183 10.47 -18.84 -0.94
C ALA A 183 9.99 -17.49 -1.50
N VAL A 184 8.70 -17.18 -1.41
CA VAL A 184 8.11 -15.90 -1.85
C VAL A 184 8.25 -14.80 -0.78
N ALA A 185 8.45 -15.17 0.49
CA ALA A 185 8.52 -14.26 1.62
C ALA A 185 9.54 -13.11 1.52
N PRO A 186 10.77 -13.29 0.98
CA PRO A 186 11.69 -12.18 0.75
C PRO A 186 11.14 -11.13 -0.21
N GLY A 187 10.36 -11.56 -1.21
CA GLY A 187 9.66 -10.67 -2.13
C GLY A 187 8.58 -9.87 -1.40
N VAL A 188 7.83 -10.50 -0.49
CA VAL A 188 6.84 -9.81 0.35
C VAL A 188 7.55 -8.73 1.16
N ALA A 189 8.58 -9.08 1.93
CA ALA A 189 9.30 -8.15 2.79
C ALA A 189 10.05 -7.01 2.07
N SER A 190 10.27 -7.14 0.76
CA SER A 190 10.95 -6.10 -0.04
C SER A 190 9.97 -5.13 -0.72
N TYR A 191 8.73 -5.57 -0.97
CA TYR A 191 7.69 -4.80 -1.67
C TYR A 191 6.52 -4.40 -0.78
N THR A 192 6.52 -4.87 0.47
CA THR A 192 5.66 -4.45 1.57
C THR A 192 6.57 -4.12 2.74
#